data_AF-F0X1H5-F1
#
_entry.id   AF-F0X1H5-F1
#
_cell.length_a   1.000
_cell.length_b   1.000
_cell.length_c   1.000
_cell.angle_alpha   90.00
_cell.angle_beta   90.00
_cell.angle_gamma   90.00
#
_symmetry.space_group_name_H-M   'P 1'
#
loop_
_entity.id
_entity.type
_entity.pdbx_description
1 polymer ?
#
loop_
_entity_poly.entity_id
_entity_poly.type
_entity_poly.pdbx_seq_one_letter_code
_entity_poly.pdbx_strand_id
1 'polypeptide(L)'
;MTERGFGIKADPTKSAWESEDFPQLCETCLGDNPYIRMMKESFGQACKICERPFTVFRWKPGKRTRYKKTEICQTCARLKNVCQTCVLDLAYNLPVQVRDAFLASENGQARMAVPESEANREWFAQQHNRMLEQEGKVSAYDTMNGTNGTLVQLARKEPHYDRNRPHLCSFFARGECTRGEECPYLHELPKDKNDPLSHQNIRDRFHGQNDPVAESMLNRQTRKISVIDDATEPSRKKSKKPPPPPIPPPPPSHPNDSSAVSIPKPPPPISPAEPLSVEK
;
A
#
# COMPACT_ATOMS: atom_id res chain seq x y z
N MET A 1 15.12 -58.73 21.34
CA MET A 1 16.05 -57.85 20.60
C MET A 1 15.43 -57.59 19.25
N THR A 2 15.04 -56.41 18.79
CA THR A 2 15.17 -55.03 19.28
C THR A 2 14.15 -54.25 18.44
N GLU A 3 13.43 -53.36 19.10
CA GLU A 3 12.45 -52.45 18.52
C GLU A 3 13.14 -51.56 17.48
N ARG A 4 12.76 -51.70 16.21
CA ARG A 4 13.13 -50.72 15.17
C ARG A 4 12.16 -49.55 15.30
N GLY A 5 12.41 -48.70 16.29
CA GLY A 5 11.80 -47.38 16.35
C GLY A 5 12.10 -46.64 15.05
N PHE A 6 11.05 -46.22 14.36
CA PHE A 6 11.18 -45.23 13.29
C PHE A 6 11.75 -43.96 13.93
N GLY A 7 13.07 -43.80 13.83
CA GLY A 7 13.72 -42.55 14.20
C GLY A 7 13.00 -41.43 13.46
N ILE A 8 12.55 -40.42 14.19
CA ILE A 8 12.04 -39.17 13.63
C ILE A 8 13.20 -38.61 12.79
N LYS A 9 13.16 -38.87 11.48
CA LYS A 9 14.07 -38.26 10.53
C LYS A 9 13.71 -36.78 10.51
N ALA A 10 14.43 -35.99 11.31
CA ALA A 10 14.44 -34.55 11.15
C ALA A 10 15.07 -34.30 9.78
N ASP A 11 14.23 -34.00 8.80
CA ASP A 11 14.66 -33.65 7.46
C ASP A 11 15.54 -32.38 7.59
N PRO A 12 16.86 -32.45 7.32
CA PRO A 12 17.76 -31.30 7.49
C PRO A 12 17.38 -30.13 6.58
N THR A 13 16.55 -30.40 5.58
CA THR A 13 15.98 -29.43 4.65
C THR A 13 14.80 -28.64 5.24
N LYS A 14 14.21 -29.07 6.38
CA LYS A 14 12.91 -28.58 6.87
C LYS A 14 12.96 -27.39 7.84
N SER A 15 14.09 -27.02 8.44
CA SER A 15 14.17 -25.79 9.24
C SER A 15 15.60 -25.43 9.63
N ALA A 16 16.27 -24.64 8.81
CA ALA A 16 17.31 -23.76 9.35
C ALA A 16 16.58 -22.65 10.12
N TRP A 17 16.55 -22.71 11.44
CA TRP A 17 16.04 -21.59 12.23
C TRP A 17 17.03 -20.42 12.15
N GLU A 18 16.52 -19.20 12.01
CA GLU A 18 17.38 -18.02 11.81
C GLU A 18 18.11 -17.63 13.08
N SER A 19 19.44 -17.56 13.00
CA SER A 19 20.33 -17.09 14.07
C SER A 19 21.14 -15.88 13.60
N GLU A 20 20.46 -14.74 13.50
CA GLU A 20 21.09 -13.49 13.08
C GLU A 20 21.41 -12.60 14.30
N ASP A 21 22.47 -11.82 14.20
CA ASP A 21 23.00 -11.03 15.32
C ASP A 21 22.40 -9.63 15.43
N PHE A 22 21.95 -9.05 14.33
CA PHE A 22 21.45 -7.67 14.31
C PHE A 22 20.11 -7.53 13.57
N PRO A 23 19.14 -6.78 14.11
CA PRO A 23 17.83 -6.61 13.50
C PRO A 23 17.84 -5.64 12.32
N GLN A 24 16.96 -5.89 11.36
CA GLN A 24 16.71 -5.02 10.20
C GLN A 24 15.62 -4.00 10.53
N LEU A 25 16.01 -2.77 10.86
CA LEU A 25 15.13 -1.71 11.38
C LEU A 25 15.29 -0.40 10.62
N CYS A 26 14.24 0.43 10.64
CA CYS A 26 14.30 1.80 10.16
C CYS A 26 14.59 2.79 11.30
N GLU A 27 15.08 3.97 10.95
CA GLU A 27 15.46 5.05 11.88
C GLU A 27 14.31 5.43 12.83
N THR A 28 13.08 5.53 12.31
CA THR A 28 11.90 5.84 13.14
C THR A 28 11.63 4.80 14.22
N CYS A 29 11.89 3.52 13.94
CA CYS A 29 11.69 2.44 14.92
C CYS A 29 12.83 2.36 15.92
N LEU A 30 14.03 2.73 15.49
CA LEU A 30 15.23 2.70 16.31
C LEU A 30 15.19 3.83 17.36
N GLY A 31 14.80 5.03 16.96
CA GLY A 31 14.64 6.19 17.85
C GLY A 31 15.53 7.37 17.45
N ASP A 32 15.49 8.42 18.26
CA ASP A 32 16.32 9.63 18.15
C ASP A 32 17.67 9.49 18.86
N ASN A 33 17.78 8.56 19.82
CA ASN A 33 18.98 8.35 20.60
C ASN A 33 20.01 7.48 19.83
N PRO A 34 21.25 7.96 19.58
CA PRO A 34 22.30 7.17 18.95
C PRO A 34 22.77 5.98 19.79
N TYR A 35 22.61 6.04 21.12
CA TYR A 35 23.07 5.01 22.04
C TYR A 35 21.90 4.16 22.53
N ILE A 36 21.75 2.98 21.93
CA ILE A 36 20.61 2.10 22.19
C ILE A 36 21.08 0.82 22.87
N ARG A 37 20.31 0.43 23.89
CA ARG A 37 20.46 -0.87 24.55
C ARG A 37 19.34 -1.79 24.07
N MET A 38 19.73 -2.94 23.52
CA MET A 38 18.82 -3.96 23.03
C MET A 38 19.03 -5.28 23.77
N MET A 39 17.95 -6.02 23.98
CA MET A 39 17.97 -7.39 24.48
C MET A 39 17.77 -8.33 23.29
N LYS A 40 18.62 -9.35 23.16
CA LYS A 40 18.53 -10.41 22.15
C LYS A 40 17.98 -11.67 22.82
N GLU A 41 16.89 -12.18 22.29
CA GLU A 41 16.26 -13.43 22.73
C GLU A 41 16.17 -14.38 21.54
N SER A 42 17.02 -15.41 21.52
CA SER A 42 17.02 -16.42 20.47
C SER A 42 15.72 -17.23 20.49
N PHE A 43 15.02 -17.30 19.36
CA PHE A 43 13.78 -18.09 19.21
C PHE A 43 12.64 -17.72 20.18
N GLY A 44 12.58 -16.46 20.64
CA GLY A 44 11.61 -16.01 21.66
C GLY A 44 10.15 -15.86 21.17
N GLN A 45 9.93 -15.68 19.87
CA GLN A 45 8.58 -15.53 19.31
C GLN A 45 8.49 -16.12 17.90
N ALA A 46 7.30 -16.58 17.53
CA ALA A 46 6.94 -16.90 16.14
C ALA A 46 6.71 -15.62 15.31
N CYS A 47 7.19 -15.65 14.07
CA CYS A 47 7.00 -14.59 13.08
C CYS A 47 5.51 -14.43 12.75
N LYS A 48 5.02 -13.19 12.67
CA LYS A 48 3.60 -12.92 12.36
C LYS A 48 3.16 -13.30 10.94
N ILE A 49 4.12 -13.52 10.03
CA ILE A 49 3.88 -13.86 8.63
C ILE A 49 4.10 -15.35 8.36
N CYS A 50 5.32 -15.85 8.61
CA CYS A 50 5.67 -17.24 8.31
C CYS A 50 5.49 -18.21 9.48
N GLU A 51 5.13 -17.72 10.68
CA GLU A 51 4.92 -18.51 11.91
C GLU A 51 6.17 -19.24 12.42
N ARG A 52 7.32 -19.08 11.76
CA ARG A 52 8.60 -19.64 12.21
C ARG A 52 9.13 -18.92 13.45
N PRO A 53 9.73 -19.66 14.41
CA PRO A 53 10.43 -19.04 15.52
C PRO A 53 11.66 -18.28 15.01
N PHE A 54 11.90 -17.09 15.55
CA PHE A 54 13.04 -16.25 15.17
C PHE A 54 13.63 -15.53 16.39
N THR A 55 14.81 -14.95 16.22
CA THR A 55 15.46 -14.14 17.25
C THR A 55 14.73 -12.81 17.43
N VAL A 56 14.22 -12.56 18.64
CA VAL A 56 13.51 -11.33 18.98
C VAL A 56 14.48 -10.33 19.58
N PHE A 57 14.49 -9.13 19.03
CA PHE A 57 15.20 -8.00 19.61
C PHE A 57 14.21 -7.07 20.28
N ARG A 58 14.51 -6.62 21.50
CA ARG A 58 13.67 -5.68 22.25
C ARG A 58 14.49 -4.50 22.76
N TRP A 59 14.07 -3.28 22.47
CA TRP A 59 14.76 -2.04 22.85
C TRP A 59 13.78 -0.93 23.22
N LYS A 60 14.31 0.15 23.81
CA LYS A 60 13.54 1.37 24.12
C LYS A 60 14.06 2.52 23.26
N PRO A 61 13.29 3.02 22.28
CA PRO A 61 13.73 4.07 21.35
C PRO A 61 14.09 5.40 22.02
N GLY A 62 13.31 5.83 23.01
CA GLY A 62 13.49 7.10 23.71
C GLY A 62 12.94 7.09 25.13
N LYS A 63 13.03 8.21 25.86
CA LYS A 63 12.67 8.26 27.30
C LYS A 63 11.19 8.01 27.57
N ARG A 64 10.30 8.63 26.79
CA ARG A 64 8.82 8.56 26.90
C ARG A 64 8.16 7.67 25.84
N THR A 65 8.89 6.68 25.31
CA THR A 65 8.38 5.75 24.29
C THR A 65 8.10 4.37 24.89
N ARG A 66 7.28 3.57 24.22
CA ARG A 66 7.14 2.15 24.58
C ARG A 66 8.38 1.35 24.19
N TYR A 67 8.54 0.20 24.83
CA TYR A 67 9.46 -0.82 24.33
C TYR A 67 8.95 -1.30 22.97
N LYS A 68 9.87 -1.33 22.00
CA LYS A 68 9.65 -1.93 20.70
C LYS A 68 10.31 -3.30 20.65
N LYS A 69 9.76 -4.16 19.81
CA LYS A 69 10.34 -5.46 19.49
C LYS A 69 10.21 -5.75 18.00
N THR A 70 10.99 -6.69 17.52
CA THR A 70 10.82 -7.25 16.17
C THR A 70 9.58 -8.14 16.11
N GLU A 71 8.75 -8.01 15.07
CA GLU A 71 7.50 -8.76 14.89
C GLU A 71 7.58 -9.81 13.77
N ILE A 72 8.47 -9.59 12.81
CA ILE A 72 8.71 -10.52 11.68
C ILE A 72 10.16 -11.00 11.67
N CYS A 73 10.38 -12.18 11.11
CA CYS A 73 11.71 -12.77 10.93
C CYS A 73 12.53 -12.01 9.88
N GLN A 74 13.85 -12.24 9.84
CA GLN A 74 14.73 -11.50 8.95
C GLN A 74 14.56 -11.93 7.50
N THR A 75 14.29 -13.21 7.23
CA THR A 75 13.92 -13.69 5.89
C THR A 75 12.73 -12.90 5.34
N CYS A 76 11.63 -12.79 6.09
CA CYS A 76 10.45 -12.03 5.65
C CYS A 76 10.77 -10.54 5.43
N ALA A 77 11.60 -9.96 6.30
CA ALA A 77 12.03 -8.57 6.17
C ALA A 77 12.89 -8.32 4.91
N ARG A 78 13.88 -9.20 4.65
CA ARG A 78 14.76 -9.13 3.47
C ARG A 78 13.99 -9.38 2.16
N LEU A 79 13.08 -10.36 2.17
CA LEU A 79 12.23 -10.70 1.02
C LEU A 79 11.49 -9.49 0.45
N LYS A 80 10.96 -8.62 1.32
CA LYS A 80 10.19 -7.44 0.91
C LYS A 80 10.92 -6.12 1.11
N ASN A 81 12.19 -6.13 1.53
CA ASN A 81 12.94 -4.94 1.94
C ASN A 81 12.16 -4.04 2.93
N VAL A 82 11.66 -4.62 4.02
CA VAL A 82 10.87 -3.92 5.03
C VAL A 82 11.53 -3.98 6.40
N CYS A 83 11.14 -3.07 7.30
CA CYS A 83 11.57 -3.08 8.69
C CYS A 83 10.83 -4.14 9.52
N GLN A 84 11.57 -4.86 10.37
CA GLN A 84 11.05 -5.99 11.18
C GLN A 84 9.97 -5.62 12.20
N THR A 85 9.88 -4.35 12.60
CA THR A 85 8.87 -3.89 13.58
C THR A 85 7.70 -3.20 12.92
N CYS A 86 7.96 -2.37 11.90
CA CYS A 86 6.90 -1.55 11.31
C CYS A 86 6.31 -2.06 10.03
N VAL A 87 6.98 -2.99 9.33
CA VAL A 87 6.56 -3.50 8.04
C VAL A 87 6.38 -2.36 7.01
N LEU A 88 7.12 -1.28 7.17
CA LEU A 88 7.28 -0.23 6.16
C LEU A 88 8.58 -0.50 5.41
N ASP A 89 8.63 -0.03 4.17
CA ASP A 89 9.82 -0.07 3.33
C ASP A 89 11.01 0.65 3.99
N LEU A 90 12.22 0.10 3.82
CA LEU A 90 13.42 0.69 4.41
C LEU A 90 13.95 1.90 3.63
N ALA A 91 13.73 1.97 2.32
CA ALA A 91 14.26 3.05 1.48
C ALA A 91 13.40 4.32 1.58
N TYR A 92 12.09 4.18 1.48
CA TYR A 92 11.14 5.30 1.38
C TYR A 92 10.25 5.47 2.61
N ASN A 93 10.27 4.53 3.58
CA ASN A 93 9.37 4.51 4.75
C ASN A 93 7.87 4.55 4.38
N LEU A 94 7.51 3.96 3.24
CA LEU A 94 6.13 3.87 2.74
C LEU A 94 5.54 2.47 2.96
N PRO A 95 4.20 2.33 2.99
CA PRO A 95 3.55 1.03 2.98
C PRO A 95 3.92 0.22 1.74
N VAL A 96 4.03 -1.11 1.89
CA VAL A 96 4.41 -2.05 0.83
C VAL A 96 3.48 -1.92 -0.38
N GLN A 97 2.17 -1.78 -0.15
CA GLN A 97 1.18 -1.62 -1.23
C GLN A 97 1.43 -0.36 -2.08
N VAL A 98 1.79 0.77 -1.44
CA VAL A 98 2.09 2.02 -2.16
C VAL A 98 3.33 1.82 -3.02
N ARG A 99 4.42 1.33 -2.42
CA ARG A 99 5.69 1.09 -3.11
C ARG A 99 5.53 0.14 -4.29
N ASP A 100 4.91 -1.01 -4.07
CA ASP A 100 4.76 -2.06 -5.07
C ASP A 100 3.84 -1.59 -6.22
N ALA A 101 2.86 -0.70 -5.97
CA ALA A 101 2.03 -0.10 -7.01
C ALA A 101 2.82 0.81 -7.95
N PHE A 102 3.70 1.67 -7.42
CA PHE A 102 4.52 2.55 -8.25
C PHE A 102 5.62 1.79 -9.00
N LEU A 103 6.28 0.82 -8.35
CA LEU A 103 7.28 -0.03 -9.01
C LEU A 103 6.70 -0.84 -10.17
N ALA A 104 5.46 -1.34 -10.01
CA ALA A 104 4.75 -2.01 -11.08
C ALA A 104 4.44 -1.07 -12.26
N SER A 105 4.16 0.21 -11.98
CA SER A 105 3.83 1.20 -13.02
C SER A 105 5.02 1.69 -13.84
N GLU A 106 6.19 1.90 -13.21
CA GLU A 106 7.37 2.47 -13.88
C GLU A 106 8.23 1.42 -14.57
N ASN A 107 8.56 0.33 -13.87
CA ASN A 107 9.57 -0.63 -14.34
C ASN A 107 8.96 -1.89 -14.95
N GLY A 108 7.63 -1.98 -15.05
CA GLY A 108 6.91 -3.19 -15.48
C GLY A 108 7.22 -4.42 -14.62
N GLN A 109 7.81 -4.22 -13.45
CA GLN A 109 8.27 -5.29 -12.57
C GLN A 109 7.11 -5.84 -11.76
N ALA A 110 6.99 -7.17 -11.78
CA ALA A 110 5.98 -7.87 -11.03
C ALA A 110 6.20 -7.66 -9.51
N ARG A 111 5.12 -7.28 -8.83
CA ARG A 111 5.01 -7.36 -7.37
C ARG A 111 5.55 -8.73 -6.94
N MET A 112 6.57 -8.78 -6.07
CA MET A 112 7.00 -10.09 -5.57
C MET A 112 5.86 -10.68 -4.74
N ALA A 113 5.10 -11.59 -5.34
CA ALA A 113 3.98 -12.26 -4.71
C ALA A 113 4.54 -13.39 -3.85
N VAL A 114 4.63 -13.15 -2.55
CA VAL A 114 4.98 -14.20 -1.59
C VAL A 114 3.78 -15.15 -1.49
N PRO A 115 3.94 -16.46 -1.76
CA PRO A 115 2.84 -17.42 -1.64
C PRO A 115 2.26 -17.46 -0.23
N GLU A 116 0.95 -17.65 -0.11
CA GLU A 116 0.25 -17.73 1.18
C GLU A 116 0.26 -19.15 1.77
N SER A 117 0.21 -20.18 0.92
CA SER A 117 0.25 -21.58 1.36
C SER A 117 1.58 -21.90 2.05
N GLU A 118 1.50 -22.64 3.15
CA GLU A 118 2.65 -22.90 4.04
C GLU A 118 3.83 -23.57 3.29
N ALA A 119 3.56 -24.62 2.52
CA ALA A 119 4.58 -25.35 1.78
C ALA A 119 5.25 -24.50 0.68
N ASN A 120 4.46 -23.75 -0.09
CA ASN A 120 5.01 -22.92 -1.16
C ASN A 120 5.77 -21.72 -0.59
N ARG A 121 5.29 -21.17 0.53
CA ARG A 121 5.95 -20.08 1.25
C ARG A 121 7.30 -20.53 1.80
N GLU A 122 7.38 -21.71 2.39
CA GLU A 122 8.63 -22.25 2.94
C GLU A 122 9.65 -22.52 1.83
N TRP A 123 9.22 -23.15 0.74
CA TRP A 123 10.08 -23.38 -0.42
C TRP A 123 10.57 -22.06 -1.04
N PHE A 124 9.69 -21.08 -1.19
CA PHE A 124 10.03 -19.76 -1.72
C PHE A 124 11.03 -19.01 -0.81
N ALA A 125 10.81 -19.06 0.50
CA ALA A 125 11.70 -18.46 1.49
C ALA A 125 13.09 -19.13 1.49
N GLN A 126 13.13 -20.46 1.44
CA GLN A 126 14.38 -21.22 1.38
C GLN A 126 15.17 -20.92 0.09
N GLN A 127 14.48 -20.91 -1.06
CA GLN A 127 15.09 -20.59 -2.35
C GLN A 127 15.65 -19.17 -2.37
N HIS A 128 14.92 -18.21 -1.79
CA HIS A 128 15.38 -16.84 -1.69
C HIS A 128 16.58 -16.69 -0.75
N ASN A 129 16.55 -17.30 0.43
CA ASN A 129 17.69 -17.26 1.35
C ASN A 129 18.96 -17.84 0.72
N ARG A 130 18.82 -18.95 -0.02
CA ARG A 130 19.93 -19.53 -0.78
C ARG A 130 20.46 -18.56 -1.83
N MET A 131 19.59 -17.85 -2.54
CA MET A 131 19.99 -16.84 -3.52
C MET A 131 20.73 -15.67 -2.86
N LEU A 132 20.26 -15.18 -1.71
CA LEU A 132 20.92 -14.08 -0.97
C LEU A 132 22.31 -14.50 -0.46
N GLU A 133 22.44 -15.72 0.06
CA GLU A 133 23.72 -16.25 0.56
C GLU A 133 24.73 -16.44 -0.58
N GLN A 134 24.28 -16.90 -1.76
CA GLN A 134 25.16 -17.15 -2.91
C GLN A 134 25.54 -15.88 -3.67
N GLU A 135 24.61 -14.96 -3.88
CA GLU A 135 24.84 -13.75 -4.69
C GLU A 135 25.34 -12.56 -3.86
N GLY A 136 25.37 -12.67 -2.53
CA GLY A 136 25.73 -11.58 -1.62
C GLY A 136 24.81 -10.35 -1.71
N LYS A 137 23.70 -10.45 -2.45
CA LYS A 137 22.69 -9.38 -2.56
C LYS A 137 21.84 -9.37 -1.30
N VAL A 138 21.50 -8.18 -0.81
CA VAL A 138 20.77 -7.98 0.45
C VAL A 138 19.26 -8.18 0.26
N SER A 139 18.75 -8.03 -0.97
CA SER A 139 17.36 -8.29 -1.35
C SER A 139 17.21 -8.42 -2.87
N ALA A 140 16.18 -9.12 -3.35
CA ALA A 140 15.79 -9.07 -4.78
C ALA A 140 15.42 -7.65 -5.25
N TYR A 141 15.02 -6.78 -4.32
CA TYR A 141 14.73 -5.36 -4.60
C TYR A 141 15.99 -4.48 -4.73
N ASP A 142 17.18 -5.00 -4.44
CA ASP A 142 18.43 -4.22 -4.45
C ASP A 142 18.96 -3.96 -5.88
N THR A 143 18.41 -4.67 -6.88
CA THR A 143 18.65 -4.39 -8.30
C THR A 143 17.96 -3.10 -8.77
N MET A 144 17.25 -2.38 -7.89
CA MET A 144 16.40 -1.22 -8.19
C MET A 144 17.08 0.13 -7.90
N ASN A 145 18.39 0.26 -8.16
CA ASN A 145 19.17 1.51 -7.97
C ASN A 145 18.70 2.73 -8.80
N GLY A 146 17.55 2.66 -9.47
CA GLY A 146 16.82 3.84 -9.94
C GLY A 146 15.99 4.43 -8.80
N THR A 147 16.40 5.59 -8.29
CA THR A 147 15.57 6.32 -7.33
C THR A 147 14.32 6.83 -8.03
N ASN A 148 13.16 6.23 -7.73
CA ASN A 148 11.90 6.70 -8.31
C ASN A 148 11.55 8.05 -7.69
N GLY A 149 11.63 9.12 -8.49
CA GLY A 149 11.38 10.49 -8.02
C GLY A 149 10.00 10.67 -7.38
N THR A 150 9.01 9.91 -7.85
CA THR A 150 7.63 9.89 -7.31
C THR A 150 7.58 9.31 -5.89
N LEU A 151 8.26 8.18 -5.64
CA LEU A 151 8.36 7.57 -4.31
C LEU A 151 9.11 8.46 -3.33
N VAL A 152 10.16 9.14 -3.78
CA VAL A 152 10.91 10.11 -2.96
C VAL A 152 10.04 11.31 -2.56
N GLN A 153 9.16 11.79 -3.45
CA GLN A 153 8.23 12.88 -3.12
C GLN A 153 7.13 12.45 -2.15
N LEU A 154 6.71 11.19 -2.19
CA LEU A 154 5.73 10.62 -1.26
C LEU A 154 6.35 10.29 0.10
N ALA A 155 7.64 9.96 0.12
CA ALA A 155 8.38 9.69 1.35
C ALA A 155 8.38 10.92 2.27
N ARG A 156 8.24 10.66 3.57
CA ARG A 156 8.32 11.73 4.57
C ARG A 156 9.78 12.11 4.78
N LYS A 157 10.06 13.42 4.80
CA LYS A 157 11.41 13.95 5.08
C LYS A 157 11.83 13.78 6.53
N GLU A 158 10.90 13.92 7.47
CA GLU A 158 11.18 13.82 8.91
C GLU A 158 10.64 12.53 9.52
N PRO A 159 11.38 11.93 10.47
CA PRO A 159 10.95 10.71 11.16
C PRO A 159 9.73 10.95 12.04
N HIS A 160 8.68 10.14 11.84
CA HIS A 160 7.45 10.24 12.62
C HIS A 160 7.52 9.42 13.91
N TYR A 161 8.02 10.04 14.98
CA TYR A 161 8.21 9.38 16.29
C TYR A 161 6.93 9.11 17.08
N ASP A 162 5.77 9.65 16.68
CA ASP A 162 4.50 9.37 17.35
C ASP A 162 4.14 7.87 17.31
N ARG A 163 4.67 7.14 16.32
CA ARG A 163 4.55 5.68 16.23
C ARG A 163 5.20 4.93 17.39
N ASN A 164 6.12 5.57 18.10
CA ASN A 164 6.83 5.02 19.27
C ASN A 164 6.12 5.35 20.59
N ARG A 165 5.02 6.12 20.56
CA ARG A 165 4.26 6.46 21.76
C ARG A 165 3.74 5.20 22.48
N PRO A 166 3.57 5.24 23.81
CA PRO A 166 2.88 4.19 24.54
C PRO A 166 1.48 3.91 24.00
N HIS A 167 1.00 2.69 24.21
CA HIS A 167 -0.40 2.38 23.95
C HIS A 167 -1.30 3.18 24.91
N LEU A 168 -2.56 3.36 24.49
CA LEU A 168 -3.57 4.02 25.31
C LEU A 168 -3.86 3.20 26.57
N CYS A 169 -4.04 3.89 27.68
CA CYS A 169 -4.40 3.27 28.94
C CYS A 169 -5.86 2.83 28.89
N SER A 170 -6.09 1.51 28.88
CA SER A 170 -7.45 0.93 28.90
C SER A 170 -8.22 1.22 30.19
N PHE A 171 -7.53 1.48 31.30
CA PHE A 171 -8.13 1.87 32.58
C PHE A 171 -8.54 3.35 32.58
N PHE A 172 -7.75 4.22 31.94
CA PHE A 172 -8.09 5.62 31.79
C PHE A 172 -9.30 5.80 30.87
N ALA A 173 -9.35 5.06 29.76
CA ALA A 173 -10.51 5.05 28.88
C ALA A 173 -11.82 4.60 29.57
N ARG A 174 -11.72 3.86 30.70
CA ARG A 174 -12.87 3.46 31.55
C ARG A 174 -13.10 4.38 32.74
N GLY A 175 -12.21 5.33 33.03
CA GLY A 175 -12.28 6.21 34.21
C GLY A 175 -11.75 5.60 35.51
N GLU A 176 -11.11 4.43 35.46
CA GLU A 176 -10.67 3.66 36.64
C GLU A 176 -9.14 3.70 36.85
N CYS A 177 -8.42 4.62 36.20
CA CYS A 177 -6.97 4.67 36.32
C CYS A 177 -6.53 5.33 37.64
N THR A 178 -6.03 4.52 38.58
CA THR A 178 -5.49 4.99 39.86
C THR A 178 -4.05 5.49 39.80
N ARG A 179 -3.36 5.32 38.66
CA ARG A 179 -1.93 5.64 38.50
C ARG A 179 -1.64 7.11 38.17
N GLY A 180 -2.67 7.90 37.85
CA GLY A 180 -2.52 9.33 37.55
C GLY A 180 -1.43 9.61 36.50
N GLU A 181 -0.53 10.54 36.80
CA GLU A 181 0.58 10.94 35.91
C GLU A 181 1.74 9.93 35.85
N GLU A 182 1.81 8.97 36.77
CA GLU A 182 2.84 7.92 36.78
C GLU A 182 2.49 6.78 35.82
N CYS A 183 1.29 6.78 35.25
CA CYS A 183 0.87 5.73 34.34
C CYS A 183 1.81 5.62 33.12
N PRO A 184 2.42 4.44 32.86
CA PRO A 184 3.28 4.26 31.68
C PRO A 184 2.54 4.31 30.34
N TYR A 185 1.21 4.23 30.37
CA TYR A 185 0.33 4.25 29.22
C TYR A 185 -0.25 5.64 28.99
N LEU A 186 -0.61 5.94 27.75
CA LEU A 186 -1.06 7.27 27.37
C LEU A 186 -2.51 7.51 27.82
N HIS A 187 -2.75 8.67 28.44
CA HIS A 187 -4.07 9.12 28.91
C HIS A 187 -4.74 10.02 27.87
N GLU A 188 -5.04 9.45 26.70
CA GLU A 188 -5.81 10.07 25.62
C GLU A 188 -7.00 9.17 25.28
N LEU A 189 -8.08 9.72 24.70
CA LEU A 189 -9.20 8.89 24.25
C LEU A 189 -8.81 8.09 23.00
N PRO A 190 -9.22 6.81 22.89
CA PRO A 190 -9.09 6.05 21.65
C PRO A 190 -9.79 6.75 20.49
N LYS A 191 -9.18 6.62 19.30
CA LYS A 191 -9.85 6.99 18.05
C LYS A 191 -11.09 6.14 17.83
N ASP A 192 -12.02 6.65 17.05
CA ASP A 192 -13.26 5.96 16.72
C ASP A 192 -12.98 4.60 16.08
N LYS A 193 -13.65 3.57 16.59
CA LYS A 193 -13.55 2.20 16.06
C LYS A 193 -14.10 2.09 14.63
N ASN A 194 -15.00 2.99 14.25
CA ASN A 194 -15.64 3.00 12.94
C ASN A 194 -14.75 3.64 11.86
N ASP A 195 -13.60 4.25 12.22
CA ASP A 195 -12.63 4.73 11.25
C ASP A 195 -11.96 3.53 10.55
N PRO A 196 -12.00 3.43 9.21
CA PRO A 196 -11.32 2.35 8.47
C PRO A 196 -9.82 2.26 8.80
N LEU A 197 -9.19 3.35 9.25
CA LEU A 197 -7.78 3.37 9.66
C LEU A 197 -7.49 2.59 10.95
N SER A 198 -8.50 2.23 11.73
CA SER A 198 -8.35 1.53 13.02
C SER A 198 -8.11 0.02 12.86
N HIS A 199 -8.53 -0.56 11.74
CA HIS A 199 -8.40 -2.01 11.47
C HIS A 199 -7.19 -2.30 10.57
N GLN A 200 -6.00 -2.33 11.17
CA GLN A 200 -4.74 -2.63 10.45
C GLN A 200 -4.19 -3.99 10.84
N ASN A 201 -4.28 -4.97 9.93
CA ASN A 201 -3.66 -6.29 10.12
C ASN A 201 -2.22 -6.30 9.61
N ILE A 202 -1.32 -6.98 10.33
CA ILE A 202 0.10 -7.06 9.95
C ILE A 202 0.31 -7.91 8.68
N ARG A 203 -0.51 -8.95 8.47
CA ARG A 203 -0.43 -9.80 7.27
C ARG A 203 -0.79 -9.01 6.01
N ASP A 204 -1.93 -8.32 6.04
CA ASP A 204 -2.44 -7.50 4.95
C ASP A 204 -1.44 -6.40 4.55
N ARG A 205 -0.86 -5.74 5.56
CA ARG A 205 0.21 -4.74 5.38
C ARG A 205 1.50 -5.32 4.77
N PHE A 206 1.86 -6.56 5.08
CA PHE A 206 3.04 -7.23 4.52
C PHE A 206 2.84 -7.66 3.07
N HIS A 207 1.69 -8.25 2.75
CA HIS A 207 1.37 -8.67 1.38
C HIS A 207 0.96 -7.49 0.48
N GLY A 208 0.65 -6.34 1.07
CA GLY A 208 0.22 -5.14 0.36
C GLY A 208 -1.18 -5.30 -0.25
N GLN A 209 -2.06 -6.00 0.47
CA GLN A 209 -3.47 -6.18 0.13
C GLN A 209 -4.30 -5.42 1.17
N ASN A 210 -5.34 -4.68 0.74
CA ASN A 210 -6.33 -4.04 1.62
C ASN A 210 -5.74 -3.22 2.79
N ASP A 211 -4.61 -2.51 2.61
CA ASP A 211 -4.10 -1.61 3.65
C ASP A 211 -4.83 -0.25 3.56
N PRO A 212 -5.65 0.13 4.57
CA PRO A 212 -6.42 1.37 4.53
C PRO A 212 -5.52 2.62 4.53
N VAL A 213 -4.31 2.52 5.10
CA VAL A 213 -3.33 3.62 5.05
C VAL A 213 -2.79 3.78 3.64
N ALA A 214 -2.48 2.68 2.97
CA ALA A 214 -2.00 2.71 1.59
C ALA A 214 -3.08 3.23 0.64
N GLU A 215 -4.32 2.78 0.81
CA GLU A 215 -5.45 3.25 0.01
C GLU A 215 -5.69 4.75 0.18
N SER A 216 -5.65 5.26 1.43
CA SER A 216 -5.75 6.69 1.70
C SER A 216 -4.62 7.49 1.04
N MET A 217 -3.38 6.97 1.05
CA MET A 217 -2.24 7.60 0.38
C MET A 217 -2.39 7.62 -1.14
N LEU A 218 -2.79 6.49 -1.74
CA LEU A 218 -3.02 6.37 -3.18
C LEU A 218 -4.15 7.29 -3.63
N ASN A 219 -5.28 7.31 -2.92
CA ASN A 219 -6.41 8.20 -3.19
C ASN A 219 -6.03 9.67 -3.09
N ARG A 220 -5.21 10.04 -2.10
CA ARG A 220 -4.68 11.40 -1.99
C ARG A 220 -3.81 11.77 -3.19
N GLN A 221 -3.00 10.84 -3.68
CA GLN A 221 -2.15 11.09 -4.84
C GLN A 221 -2.98 11.21 -6.12
N THR A 222 -3.97 10.33 -6.33
CA THR A 222 -4.90 10.41 -7.47
C THR A 222 -5.63 11.75 -7.50
N ARG A 223 -6.12 12.22 -6.35
CA ARG A 223 -6.76 13.56 -6.23
C ARG A 223 -5.79 14.70 -6.53
N LYS A 224 -4.51 14.55 -6.16
CA LYS A 224 -3.49 15.56 -6.47
C LYS A 224 -3.19 15.62 -7.96
N ILE A 225 -3.12 14.46 -8.62
CA ILE A 225 -2.90 14.35 -10.07
C ILE A 225 -4.07 14.99 -10.82
N SER A 226 -5.33 14.65 -10.48
CA SER A 226 -6.49 15.21 -11.17
C SER A 226 -6.57 16.75 -11.10
N VAL A 227 -6.15 17.35 -9.98
CA VAL A 227 -6.10 18.82 -9.84
C VAL A 227 -5.01 19.45 -10.70
N ILE A 228 -3.90 18.74 -10.94
CA ILE A 228 -2.82 19.22 -11.81
C ILE A 228 -3.26 19.16 -13.28
N ASP A 229 -3.96 18.10 -13.69
CA ASP A 229 -4.47 17.96 -15.06
C ASP A 229 -5.50 19.05 -15.39
N ASP A 230 -6.41 19.38 -14.46
CA ASP A 230 -7.37 20.50 -14.62
C ASP A 230 -6.68 21.88 -14.67
N ALA A 231 -5.54 22.05 -13.98
CA ALA A 231 -4.78 23.30 -14.00
C ALA A 231 -3.91 23.45 -15.26
N THR A 232 -3.64 22.35 -15.97
CA THR A 232 -2.77 22.32 -17.16
C THR A 232 -3.58 22.36 -18.45
N GLU A 233 -4.92 22.32 -18.41
CA GLU A 233 -5.75 22.62 -19.58
C GLU A 233 -5.69 24.14 -19.86
N PRO A 234 -5.02 24.61 -20.93
CA PRO A 234 -5.01 26.03 -21.23
C PRO A 234 -6.44 26.43 -21.54
N SER A 235 -6.97 27.43 -20.84
CA SER A 235 -8.33 27.92 -21.03
C SER A 235 -8.62 28.06 -22.52
N ARG A 236 -9.41 27.15 -23.10
CA ARG A 236 -10.06 27.39 -24.38
C ARG A 236 -11.00 28.53 -24.11
N LYS A 237 -10.53 29.76 -24.36
CA LYS A 237 -11.36 30.96 -24.39
C LYS A 237 -12.59 30.59 -25.22
N LYS A 238 -13.77 30.54 -24.61
CA LYS A 238 -15.03 30.58 -25.34
C LYS A 238 -14.98 31.89 -26.12
N SER A 239 -14.56 31.83 -27.37
CA SER A 239 -14.68 32.92 -28.32
C SER A 239 -16.16 33.25 -28.39
N LYS A 240 -16.57 34.37 -27.79
CA LYS A 240 -17.88 34.96 -28.06
C LYS A 240 -17.98 35.10 -29.58
N LYS A 241 -18.88 34.34 -30.20
CA LYS A 241 -19.23 34.53 -31.61
C LYS A 241 -19.66 36.01 -31.74
N PRO A 242 -19.07 36.80 -32.65
CA PRO A 242 -19.50 38.18 -32.83
C PRO A 242 -20.97 38.21 -33.28
N PRO A 243 -21.74 39.26 -32.93
CA PRO A 243 -23.12 39.40 -33.37
C PRO A 243 -23.17 39.43 -34.91
N PRO A 244 -24.23 38.86 -35.53
CA PRO A 244 -24.36 38.83 -36.98
C PRO A 244 -24.43 40.26 -37.55
N PRO A 245 -23.84 40.51 -38.73
CA PRO A 245 -23.91 41.82 -39.38
C PRO A 245 -25.36 42.19 -39.75
N PRO A 246 -25.70 43.49 -39.76
CA PRO A 246 -27.05 43.95 -40.11
C PRO A 246 -27.38 43.62 -41.57
N ILE A 247 -28.60 43.12 -41.76
CA ILE A 247 -29.16 42.73 -43.06
C ILE A 247 -29.39 44.00 -43.91
N PRO A 248 -28.91 44.06 -45.17
CA PRO A 248 -29.16 45.20 -46.05
C PRO A 248 -30.65 45.26 -46.50
N PRO A 249 -31.19 46.45 -46.77
CA PRO A 249 -32.59 46.61 -47.15
C PRO A 249 -32.90 45.97 -48.51
N PRO A 250 -34.13 45.44 -48.70
CA PRO A 250 -34.52 44.76 -49.93
C PRO A 250 -34.64 45.74 -51.11
N PRO A 251 -34.15 45.37 -52.32
CA PRO A 251 -34.34 46.15 -53.54
C PRO A 251 -35.79 46.06 -54.07
N PRO A 252 -36.23 47.05 -54.86
CA PRO A 252 -37.64 47.27 -55.18
C PRO A 252 -38.24 46.22 -56.11
N SER A 253 -39.51 45.93 -55.87
CA SER A 253 -40.37 44.99 -56.61
C SER A 253 -40.83 45.53 -57.97
N HIS A 254 -40.76 44.71 -59.02
CA HIS A 254 -41.69 44.62 -60.16
C HIS A 254 -41.38 43.33 -60.97
N PRO A 255 -42.26 42.84 -61.85
CA PRO A 255 -43.63 42.40 -61.63
C PRO A 255 -43.81 40.90 -62.01
N ASN A 256 -45.00 40.36 -61.75
CA ASN A 256 -45.45 39.00 -62.09
C ASN A 256 -45.06 38.54 -63.50
N ASP A 257 -44.60 37.29 -63.62
CA ASP A 257 -45.10 36.44 -64.69
C ASP A 257 -45.15 34.95 -64.31
N SER A 258 -46.15 34.30 -64.91
CA SER A 258 -46.75 33.05 -64.49
C SER A 258 -46.10 31.85 -65.18
N SER A 259 -45.77 30.79 -64.44
CA SER A 259 -45.89 29.40 -64.96
C SER A 259 -45.60 28.36 -63.89
N ALA A 260 -46.55 27.45 -63.72
CA ALA A 260 -46.60 26.38 -62.74
C ALA A 260 -45.66 25.20 -63.06
N VAL A 261 -45.06 24.57 -62.04
CA VAL A 261 -44.78 23.12 -62.03
C VAL A 261 -44.89 22.59 -60.60
N SER A 262 -45.75 21.60 -60.43
CA SER A 262 -46.06 20.87 -59.19
C SER A 262 -45.07 19.72 -58.95
N ILE A 263 -44.50 19.58 -57.75
CA ILE A 263 -43.76 18.36 -57.33
C ILE A 263 -44.14 18.00 -55.87
N PRO A 264 -44.40 16.72 -55.55
CA PRO A 264 -45.21 16.32 -54.39
C PRO A 264 -44.43 16.10 -53.09
N LYS A 265 -45.21 16.01 -52.00
CA LYS A 265 -44.83 15.94 -50.58
C LYS A 265 -44.13 14.62 -50.19
N PRO A 266 -43.13 14.63 -49.28
CA PRO A 266 -42.45 13.41 -48.84
C PRO A 266 -43.28 12.55 -47.85
N PRO A 267 -43.05 11.22 -47.79
CA PRO A 267 -43.81 10.30 -46.95
C PRO A 267 -43.35 10.27 -45.47
N PRO A 268 -44.24 9.85 -44.53
CA PRO A 268 -43.98 9.84 -43.08
C PRO A 268 -43.22 8.58 -42.59
N PRO A 269 -42.68 8.60 -41.35
CA PRO A 269 -41.76 7.58 -40.84
C PRO A 269 -42.48 6.33 -40.31
N ILE A 270 -41.79 5.18 -40.38
CA ILE A 270 -42.27 3.86 -39.93
C ILE A 270 -41.69 3.54 -38.54
N SER A 271 -42.57 3.13 -37.62
CA SER A 271 -42.27 2.64 -36.25
C SER A 271 -42.20 1.09 -36.22
N PRO A 272 -41.68 0.46 -35.14
CA PRO A 272 -41.12 -0.88 -35.17
C PRO A 272 -42.15 -2.00 -34.94
N ALA A 273 -41.88 -3.20 -35.49
CA ALA A 273 -42.66 -4.42 -35.25
C ALA A 273 -41.90 -5.38 -34.32
N GLU A 274 -42.63 -5.88 -33.32
CA GLU A 274 -42.27 -6.90 -32.32
C GLU A 274 -42.40 -8.34 -32.88
N PRO A 275 -41.92 -9.38 -32.15
CA PRO A 275 -41.47 -10.65 -32.72
C PRO A 275 -42.55 -11.73 -32.76
N LEU A 276 -42.38 -12.70 -33.65
CA LEU A 276 -43.20 -13.91 -33.72
C LEU A 276 -42.35 -15.17 -33.51
N SER A 277 -42.82 -15.92 -32.53
CA SER A 277 -42.47 -17.26 -32.07
C SER A 277 -42.61 -18.33 -33.15
N VAL A 278 -41.76 -19.35 -33.07
CA VAL A 278 -41.96 -20.63 -33.76
C VAL A 278 -41.64 -21.78 -32.80
N GLU A 279 -42.69 -22.44 -32.32
CA GLU A 279 -42.67 -23.83 -31.87
C GLU A 279 -43.13 -24.73 -33.01
N LYS A 280 -42.35 -25.75 -33.34
CA LYS A 280 -42.74 -27.17 -33.33
C LYS A 280 -41.55 -28.06 -33.68
#